data_AF-A0A924IEL4-F1
#
_entry.id   AF-A0A924IEL4-F1
#
_cell.length_a   1.000
_cell.length_b   1.000
_cell.length_c   1.000
_cell.angle_alpha   90.00
_cell.angle_beta   90.00
_cell.angle_gamma   90.00
#
_symmetry.space_group_name_H-M   'P 1'
#
loop_
_entity.id
_entity.type
_entity.pdbx_description
1 polymer ?
#
loop_
_entity_poly.entity_id
_entity_poly.type
_entity_poly.pdbx_seq_one_letter_code
_entity_poly.pdbx_strand_id
1 'polypeptide(L)'
;MKKKVLPIIVVIFMSVGWFIYRALHVPTEKVVETDSDSKVITFDSKLPPSLKINTPASSPTPKAPEEKKNYRIRETKDEQFEAFDKLDSAWLYKAKEIIGADKYAQYLEMRNRNDREKMQAYKEYHDYLRQKYGDKFSYNITDDQSIREKQINQRYLKDLLKLIGPDKFKKYTAVKDQFNEEMRRSNKESIQIEF
;
A
#
# COMPACT_ATOMS: atom_id res chain seq x y z
N MET A 1 -43.02 43.87 -1.36
CA MET A 1 -41.79 43.12 -1.75
C MET A 1 -41.82 41.60 -1.46
N LYS A 2 -42.96 40.97 -1.10
CA LYS A 2 -42.99 39.54 -0.71
C LYS A 2 -43.33 38.53 -1.82
N LYS A 3 -43.68 38.98 -3.03
CA LYS A 3 -44.15 38.10 -4.13
C LYS A 3 -43.04 37.50 -5.02
N LYS A 4 -41.77 37.91 -4.84
CA LYS A 4 -40.64 37.45 -5.66
C LYS A 4 -39.82 36.30 -5.04
N VAL A 5 -40.10 35.91 -3.79
CA VAL A 5 -39.35 34.85 -3.08
C VAL A 5 -39.91 33.45 -3.37
N LEU A 6 -41.21 33.37 -3.65
CA LEU A 6 -41.91 32.12 -3.95
C LEU A 6 -41.30 31.31 -5.13
N PRO A 7 -40.95 31.91 -6.28
CA PRO A 7 -40.38 31.13 -7.39
C PRO A 7 -38.99 30.56 -7.08
N ILE A 8 -38.19 31.23 -6.25
CA ILE A 8 -36.84 30.78 -5.90
C ILE A 8 -36.90 29.52 -5.02
N ILE A 9 -37.84 29.49 -4.07
CA ILE A 9 -38.03 28.34 -3.19
C ILE A 9 -38.47 27.10 -3.99
N VAL A 10 -39.36 27.26 -4.98
CA VAL A 10 -39.82 26.16 -5.83
C VAL A 10 -38.68 25.54 -6.64
N VAL A 11 -37.76 26.34 -7.17
CA VAL A 11 -36.60 25.83 -7.93
C VAL A 11 -35.66 25.02 -7.02
N ILE A 12 -35.45 25.47 -5.78
CA ILE A 12 -34.62 24.75 -4.81
C ILE A 12 -35.25 23.39 -4.49
N PHE A 13 -36.55 23.33 -4.19
CA PHE A 13 -37.23 22.06 -3.91
C PHE A 13 -37.23 21.09 -5.11
N MET A 14 -37.36 21.59 -6.33
CA MET A 14 -37.26 20.76 -7.54
C MET A 14 -35.85 20.18 -7.72
N SER A 15 -34.80 20.97 -7.45
CA SER A 15 -33.41 20.50 -7.56
C SER A 15 -33.05 19.43 -6.53
N VAL A 16 -33.52 19.58 -5.29
CA VAL A 16 -33.31 18.61 -4.21
C VAL A 16 -34.12 17.33 -4.48
N GLY A 17 -35.37 17.47 -4.92
CA GLY A 17 -36.22 16.33 -5.29
C GLY A 17 -35.61 15.49 -6.43
N TRP A 18 -35.07 16.13 -7.46
CA TRP A 18 -34.37 15.44 -8.56
C TRP A 18 -33.14 14.68 -8.07
N PHE A 19 -32.36 15.26 -7.16
CA PHE A 19 -31.17 14.63 -6.61
C PHE A 19 -31.50 13.38 -5.77
N ILE A 20 -32.56 13.45 -4.94
CA ILE A 20 -33.05 12.31 -4.15
C ILE A 20 -33.63 11.22 -5.08
N TYR A 21 -34.41 11.60 -6.08
CA TYR A 21 -34.95 10.67 -7.07
C TYR A 21 -33.84 9.89 -7.77
N ARG A 22 -32.77 10.59 -8.19
CA ARG A 22 -31.61 9.95 -8.83
C ARG A 22 -30.86 9.04 -7.88
N ALA A 23 -30.70 9.41 -6.61
CA ALA A 23 -30.05 8.56 -5.60
C ALA A 23 -30.84 7.27 -5.32
N LEU A 24 -32.17 7.31 -5.39
CA LEU A 24 -33.04 6.17 -5.16
C LEU A 24 -33.22 5.26 -6.40
N HIS A 25 -33.01 5.78 -7.61
CA HIS A 25 -33.23 5.05 -8.87
C HIS A 25 -31.94 4.75 -9.64
N VAL A 26 -30.76 4.76 -9.00
CA VAL A 26 -29.57 4.15 -9.59
C VAL A 26 -29.81 2.63 -9.64
N PRO A 27 -29.89 2.00 -10.82
CA PRO A 27 -30.07 0.56 -10.91
C PRO A 27 -28.83 -0.12 -10.34
N THR A 28 -29.02 -0.82 -9.22
CA THR A 28 -28.04 -1.75 -8.66
C THR A 28 -27.89 -2.88 -9.67
N GLU A 29 -26.80 -2.87 -10.41
CA GLU A 29 -26.40 -3.97 -11.27
C GLU A 29 -26.24 -5.21 -10.40
N LYS A 30 -27.11 -6.20 -10.61
CA LYS A 30 -27.13 -7.47 -9.88
C LYS A 30 -25.87 -8.26 -10.24
N VAL A 31 -24.95 -8.40 -9.29
CA VAL A 31 -23.97 -9.48 -9.34
C VAL A 31 -24.59 -10.70 -8.68
N VAL A 32 -24.59 -11.77 -9.46
CA VAL A 32 -25.24 -13.06 -9.26
C VAL A 32 -24.73 -13.77 -8.00
N GLU A 33 -25.68 -14.24 -7.18
CA GLU A 33 -25.49 -15.25 -6.14
C GLU A 33 -24.96 -16.56 -6.74
N THR A 34 -23.96 -17.17 -6.11
CA THR A 34 -23.80 -18.61 -6.18
C THR A 34 -23.65 -19.15 -4.76
N ASP A 35 -24.61 -20.02 -4.46
CA ASP A 35 -24.90 -20.73 -3.25
C ASP A 35 -23.74 -21.63 -2.79
N SER A 36 -23.44 -21.67 -1.49
CA SER A 36 -22.93 -22.87 -0.79
C SER A 36 -22.78 -22.61 0.71
N ASP A 37 -23.74 -23.18 1.41
CA ASP A 37 -23.76 -23.58 2.81
C ASP A 37 -22.38 -23.88 3.41
N SER A 38 -21.99 -23.15 4.46
CA SER A 38 -20.82 -23.45 5.29
C SER A 38 -21.00 -22.91 6.70
N LYS A 39 -21.16 -23.85 7.62
CA LYS A 39 -21.31 -23.73 9.07
C LYS A 39 -20.36 -22.69 9.68
N VAL A 40 -20.95 -21.70 10.34
CA VAL A 40 -20.31 -20.62 11.10
C VAL A 40 -19.41 -21.19 12.20
N ILE A 41 -18.11 -20.90 12.13
CA ILE A 41 -17.19 -21.03 13.27
C ILE A 41 -17.05 -19.63 13.87
N THR A 42 -17.68 -19.42 15.02
CA THR A 42 -17.55 -18.20 15.83
C THR A 42 -16.14 -18.10 16.40
N PHE A 43 -15.47 -16.98 16.18
CA PHE A 43 -14.13 -16.72 16.70
C PHE A 43 -14.18 -16.18 18.15
N ASP A 44 -13.33 -16.76 18.99
CA ASP A 44 -13.17 -16.48 20.42
C ASP A 44 -12.66 -15.04 20.69
N SER A 45 -13.17 -14.42 21.77
CA SER A 45 -13.18 -12.96 21.99
C SER A 45 -11.87 -12.36 22.53
N LYS A 46 -10.73 -13.01 22.34
CA LYS A 46 -9.46 -12.67 23.00
C LYS A 46 -8.34 -12.20 22.05
N LEU A 47 -8.68 -11.46 21.00
CA LEU A 47 -7.69 -10.73 20.19
C LEU A 47 -7.60 -9.26 20.66
N PRO A 48 -6.38 -8.68 20.75
CA PRO A 48 -6.21 -7.28 21.07
C PRO A 48 -6.80 -6.37 19.97
N PRO A 49 -7.27 -5.15 20.30
CA PRO A 49 -8.09 -4.32 19.41
C PRO A 49 -7.44 -3.85 18.09
N SER A 50 -6.13 -4.01 17.90
CA SER A 50 -5.37 -3.48 16.75
C SER A 50 -5.34 -4.36 15.50
N LEU A 51 -6.12 -5.46 15.46
CA LEU A 51 -6.09 -6.46 14.37
C LEU A 51 -7.47 -6.88 13.84
N LYS A 52 -8.50 -6.04 13.94
CA LYS A 52 -9.81 -6.33 13.34
C LYS A 52 -10.00 -5.59 12.03
N ILE A 53 -9.69 -6.19 10.87
CA ILE A 53 -10.34 -5.81 9.60
C ILE A 53 -10.58 -7.06 8.73
N ASN A 54 -11.83 -7.15 8.28
CA ASN A 54 -12.44 -8.15 7.41
C ASN A 54 -11.71 -8.26 6.06
N THR A 55 -11.47 -9.49 5.60
CA THR A 55 -11.03 -9.79 4.23
C THR A 55 -11.85 -10.95 3.67
N PRO A 56 -12.40 -10.87 2.45
CA PRO A 56 -12.73 -12.06 1.67
C PRO A 56 -11.44 -12.64 1.07
N ALA A 57 -11.15 -13.90 1.38
CA ALA A 57 -9.97 -14.63 0.91
C ALA A 57 -10.29 -15.49 -0.32
N SER A 58 -9.37 -15.48 -1.29
CA SER A 58 -9.26 -16.50 -2.35
C SER A 58 -7.97 -17.29 -2.12
N SER A 59 -8.00 -18.59 -2.40
CA SER A 59 -6.96 -19.60 -2.17
C SER A 59 -7.19 -20.76 -3.18
N PRO A 60 -6.35 -21.81 -3.27
CA PRO A 60 -4.97 -21.91 -3.80
C PRO A 60 -4.78 -23.11 -4.79
N THR A 61 -3.66 -23.24 -5.53
CA THR A 61 -3.11 -24.56 -6.03
C THR A 61 -1.69 -24.47 -6.70
N PRO A 62 -0.93 -25.56 -7.02
CA PRO A 62 0.37 -25.85 -6.40
C PRO A 62 1.60 -26.13 -7.34
N LYS A 63 2.78 -26.12 -6.70
CA LYS A 63 4.16 -26.61 -7.02
C LYS A 63 4.53 -27.18 -8.42
N ALA A 64 5.64 -26.65 -8.95
CA ALA A 64 6.57 -27.28 -9.91
C ALA A 64 8.03 -27.23 -9.36
N PRO A 65 8.95 -28.12 -9.76
CA PRO A 65 10.19 -28.39 -9.03
C PRO A 65 11.31 -27.38 -9.28
N GLU A 66 12.03 -27.06 -8.20
CA GLU A 66 13.15 -26.11 -8.14
C GLU A 66 14.39 -26.61 -8.91
N GLU A 67 14.76 -25.86 -9.94
CA GLU A 67 16.05 -25.96 -10.60
C GLU A 67 17.07 -25.15 -9.76
N LYS A 68 18.00 -25.85 -9.09
CA LYS A 68 19.07 -25.24 -8.30
C LYS A 68 20.04 -24.47 -9.19
N LYS A 69 19.73 -23.19 -9.45
CA LYS A 69 20.72 -22.24 -9.97
C LYS A 69 21.67 -21.84 -8.86
N ASN A 70 22.90 -22.33 -9.01
CA ASN A 70 24.03 -22.10 -8.13
C ASN A 70 24.54 -20.65 -8.34
N TYR A 71 23.93 -19.67 -7.68
CA TYR A 71 24.43 -18.29 -7.69
C TYR A 71 25.59 -18.17 -6.69
N ARG A 72 26.81 -18.37 -7.17
CA ARG A 72 28.00 -17.82 -6.50
C ARG A 72 28.04 -16.32 -6.77
N ILE A 73 27.50 -15.53 -5.86
CA ILE A 73 27.83 -14.11 -5.72
C ILE A 73 28.44 -13.97 -4.32
N ARG A 74 29.77 -14.10 -4.24
CA ARG A 74 30.54 -13.58 -3.09
C ARG A 74 30.86 -12.11 -3.41
N GLU A 75 29.83 -11.29 -3.48
CA GLU A 75 30.04 -9.87 -3.18
C GLU A 75 30.31 -9.81 -1.67
N THR A 76 31.34 -9.07 -1.29
CA THR A 76 31.55 -8.78 0.12
C THR A 76 30.39 -7.90 0.60
N LYS A 77 29.95 -8.07 1.86
CA LYS A 77 28.81 -7.30 2.41
C LYS A 77 29.00 -5.79 2.20
N ASP A 78 30.24 -5.32 2.28
CA ASP A 78 30.60 -3.92 2.13
C ASP A 78 30.35 -3.39 0.71
N GLU A 79 30.62 -4.19 -0.33
CA GLU A 79 30.30 -3.83 -1.73
C GLU A 79 28.79 -3.71 -1.98
N GLN A 80 27.99 -4.52 -1.28
CA GLN A 80 26.52 -4.46 -1.37
C GLN A 80 25.95 -3.21 -0.70
N PHE A 81 26.51 -2.80 0.44
CA PHE A 81 26.13 -1.56 1.11
C PHE A 81 26.50 -0.33 0.28
N GLU A 82 27.71 -0.27 -0.28
CA GLU A 82 28.09 0.84 -1.17
C GLU A 82 27.21 0.92 -2.42
N ALA A 83 26.87 -0.23 -3.01
CA ALA A 83 25.97 -0.28 -4.15
C ALA A 83 24.57 0.23 -3.79
N PHE A 84 24.06 -0.12 -2.61
CA PHE A 84 22.80 0.39 -2.09
C PHE A 84 22.84 1.91 -1.88
N ASP A 85 23.86 2.44 -1.20
CA ASP A 85 24.00 3.87 -0.91
C ASP A 85 24.08 4.72 -2.18
N LYS A 86 24.79 4.22 -3.20
CA LYS A 86 24.86 4.87 -4.52
C LYS A 86 23.50 4.91 -5.19
N LEU A 87 22.73 3.82 -5.12
CA LEU A 87 21.39 3.73 -5.70
C LEU A 87 20.39 4.60 -4.94
N ASP A 88 20.45 4.62 -3.61
CA ASP A 88 19.57 5.45 -2.81
C ASP A 88 19.86 6.93 -3.08
N SER A 89 21.14 7.31 -3.15
CA SER A 89 21.54 8.68 -3.51
C SER A 89 21.05 9.07 -4.91
N ALA A 90 21.15 8.17 -5.89
CA ALA A 90 20.66 8.40 -7.25
C ALA A 90 19.12 8.56 -7.29
N TRP A 91 18.40 7.74 -6.52
CA TRP A 91 16.96 7.86 -6.35
C TRP A 91 16.57 9.19 -5.69
N LEU A 92 17.24 9.54 -4.58
CA LEU A 92 17.00 10.78 -3.84
C LEU A 92 17.22 12.02 -4.70
N TYR A 93 18.20 11.99 -5.60
CA TYR A 93 18.43 13.04 -6.58
C TYR A 93 17.24 13.18 -7.56
N LYS A 94 16.81 12.08 -8.20
CA LYS A 94 15.65 12.08 -9.10
C LYS A 94 14.36 12.52 -8.39
N ALA A 95 14.15 12.04 -7.16
CA ALA A 95 13.01 12.44 -6.35
C ALA A 95 13.04 13.96 -6.08
N LYS A 96 14.19 14.52 -5.69
CA LYS A 96 14.34 15.96 -5.42
C LYS A 96 13.91 16.83 -6.61
N GLU A 97 14.28 16.44 -7.83
CA GLU A 97 13.91 17.15 -9.06
C GLU A 97 12.38 17.18 -9.28
N ILE A 98 11.67 16.13 -8.89
CA ILE A 98 10.22 16.02 -9.06
C ILE A 98 9.48 16.73 -7.93
N ILE A 99 9.88 16.47 -6.68
CA ILE A 99 9.25 17.02 -5.49
C ILE A 99 9.40 18.55 -5.48
N GLY A 100 10.60 19.04 -5.78
CA GLY A 100 10.98 20.45 -5.65
C GLY A 100 11.68 20.73 -4.31
N ALA A 101 12.58 21.71 -4.30
CA ALA A 101 13.41 22.02 -3.14
C ALA A 101 12.60 22.48 -1.92
N ASP A 102 11.46 23.13 -2.15
CA ASP A 102 10.53 23.63 -1.13
C ASP A 102 9.90 22.51 -0.29
N LYS A 103 9.59 21.37 -0.92
CA LYS A 103 8.89 20.24 -0.28
C LYS A 103 9.80 19.06 0.03
N TYR A 104 11.06 19.11 -0.37
CA TYR A 104 11.97 17.98 -0.28
C TYR A 104 12.25 17.53 1.17
N ALA A 105 12.37 18.48 2.10
CA ALA A 105 12.55 18.15 3.52
C ALA A 105 11.37 17.34 4.08
N GLN A 106 10.14 17.75 3.75
CA GLN A 106 8.91 17.04 4.16
C GLN A 106 8.83 15.66 3.52
N TYR A 107 9.22 15.54 2.24
CA TYR A 107 9.34 14.25 1.56
C TYR A 107 10.29 13.29 2.29
N LEU A 108 11.49 13.75 2.67
CA LEU A 108 12.45 12.93 3.41
C LEU A 108 11.90 12.47 4.76
N GLU A 109 11.22 13.36 5.49
CA GLU A 109 10.58 13.01 6.76
C GLU A 109 9.51 11.93 6.57
N MET A 110 8.67 12.06 5.55
CA MET A 110 7.63 11.09 5.23
C MET A 110 8.21 9.73 4.84
N ARG A 111 9.27 9.70 4.03
CA ARG A 111 9.98 8.47 3.66
C ARG A 111 10.58 7.79 4.89
N ASN A 112 11.30 8.55 5.71
CA ASN A 112 11.91 8.02 6.93
C ASN A 112 10.86 7.52 7.93
N ARG A 113 9.69 8.18 8.02
CA ARG A 113 8.56 7.69 8.81
C ARG A 113 8.02 6.38 8.26
N ASN A 114 7.81 6.27 6.95
CA ASN A 114 7.37 5.04 6.30
C ASN A 114 8.32 3.86 6.61
N ASP A 115 9.63 4.08 6.49
CA ASP A 115 10.62 3.04 6.77
C ASP A 115 10.64 2.64 8.25
N ARG A 116 10.55 3.60 9.18
CA ARG A 116 10.40 3.29 10.61
C ARG A 116 9.13 2.48 10.91
N GLU A 117 8.00 2.85 10.30
CA GLU A 117 6.73 2.13 10.48
C GLU A 117 6.83 0.69 9.94
N LYS A 118 7.47 0.48 8.79
CA LYS A 118 7.74 -0.88 8.25
C LYS A 118 8.60 -1.70 9.21
N MET A 119 9.69 -1.12 9.70
CA MET A 119 10.59 -1.79 10.66
C MET A 119 9.90 -2.11 11.99
N GLN A 120 9.05 -1.20 12.49
CA GLN A 120 8.27 -1.43 13.69
C GLN A 120 7.23 -2.52 13.48
N ALA A 121 6.48 -2.49 12.38
CA ALA A 121 5.52 -3.52 12.04
C ALA A 121 6.17 -4.90 11.93
N TYR A 122 7.36 -4.97 11.33
CA TYR A 122 8.18 -6.17 11.28
C TYR A 122 8.55 -6.66 12.68
N LYS A 123 9.08 -5.78 13.53
CA LYS A 123 9.46 -6.13 14.90
C LYS A 123 8.28 -6.65 15.72
N GLU A 124 7.14 -5.97 15.66
CA GLU A 124 5.91 -6.38 16.36
C GLU A 124 5.43 -7.77 15.92
N TYR A 125 5.51 -8.05 14.62
CA TYR A 125 5.16 -9.35 14.07
C TYR A 125 6.12 -10.44 14.55
N HIS A 126 7.43 -10.16 14.59
CA HIS A 126 8.43 -11.07 15.13
C HIS A 126 8.24 -11.35 16.62
N ASP A 127 7.96 -10.32 17.40
CA ASP A 127 7.69 -10.45 18.83
C ASP A 127 6.41 -11.29 19.07
N TYR A 128 5.37 -11.10 18.24
CA TYR A 128 4.15 -11.93 18.27
C TYR A 128 4.43 -13.41 17.96
N LEU A 129 5.18 -13.71 16.89
CA LEU A 129 5.53 -15.08 16.55
C LEU A 129 6.36 -15.75 17.64
N ARG A 130 7.33 -15.03 18.20
CA ARG A 130 8.13 -15.53 19.32
C ARG A 130 7.28 -15.84 20.55
N GLN A 131 6.34 -14.96 20.89
CA GLN A 131 5.44 -15.18 22.01
C GLN A 131 4.52 -16.40 21.79
N LYS A 132 4.06 -16.62 20.55
CA LYS A 132 3.10 -17.68 20.24
C LYS A 132 3.73 -19.05 19.97
N TYR A 133 4.90 -19.09 19.34
CA TYR A 133 5.54 -20.32 18.85
C TYR A 133 6.93 -20.58 19.48
N GLY A 134 7.40 -19.72 20.39
CA GLY A 134 8.72 -19.81 21.03
C GLY A 134 9.85 -19.34 20.11
N ASP A 135 11.10 -19.73 20.38
CA ASP A 135 12.25 -19.34 19.54
C ASP A 135 12.51 -20.28 18.35
N LYS A 136 11.69 -21.34 18.18
CA LYS A 136 11.90 -22.40 17.17
C LYS A 136 11.06 -22.25 15.91
N PHE A 137 10.42 -21.11 15.66
CA PHE A 137 9.65 -20.92 14.44
C PHE A 137 10.57 -20.68 13.25
N SER A 138 10.34 -21.41 12.15
CA SER A 138 10.93 -21.10 10.86
C SER A 138 10.18 -19.95 10.23
N TYR A 139 10.91 -18.97 9.74
CA TYR A 139 10.35 -17.80 9.09
C TYR A 139 9.69 -18.21 7.76
N ASN A 140 8.45 -17.80 7.58
CA ASN A 140 7.86 -17.63 6.27
C ASN A 140 7.22 -16.25 6.31
N ILE A 141 7.57 -15.35 5.39
CA ILE A 141 6.88 -14.07 5.24
C ILE A 141 5.43 -14.42 4.96
N THR A 142 4.58 -14.40 5.99
CA THR A 142 3.17 -14.69 5.78
C THR A 142 2.55 -13.53 5.02
N ASP A 143 1.45 -13.81 4.34
CA ASP A 143 0.66 -12.80 3.64
C ASP A 143 0.30 -11.61 4.55
N ASP A 144 0.15 -11.84 5.87
CA ASP A 144 -0.17 -10.81 6.87
C ASP A 144 0.91 -9.71 7.00
N GLN A 145 2.20 -10.06 6.94
CA GLN A 145 3.26 -9.04 6.94
C GLN A 145 3.15 -8.16 5.69
N SER A 146 2.86 -8.80 4.54
CA SER A 146 2.65 -8.09 3.27
C SER A 146 1.46 -7.13 3.35
N ILE A 147 0.38 -7.48 4.07
CA ILE A 147 -0.82 -6.64 4.18
C ILE A 147 -0.53 -5.37 4.99
N ARG A 148 0.12 -5.49 6.16
CA ARG A 148 0.42 -4.33 7.00
C ARG A 148 1.42 -3.39 6.31
N GLU A 149 2.42 -3.94 5.64
CA GLU A 149 3.35 -3.16 4.82
C GLU A 149 2.66 -2.43 3.68
N LYS A 150 1.76 -3.10 2.94
CA LYS A 150 0.93 -2.48 1.91
C LYS A 150 0.12 -1.30 2.46
N GLN A 151 -0.46 -1.41 3.66
CA GLN A 151 -1.21 -0.32 4.28
C GLN A 151 -0.32 0.88 4.66
N ILE A 152 0.88 0.62 5.18
CA ILE A 152 1.87 1.66 5.51
C ILE A 152 2.25 2.43 4.23
N ASN A 153 2.62 1.69 3.19
CA ASN A 153 2.97 2.21 1.88
C ASN A 153 1.81 3.01 1.23
N GLN A 154 0.57 2.50 1.28
CA GLN A 154 -0.60 3.23 0.79
C GLN A 154 -0.83 4.58 1.50
N ARG A 155 -0.62 4.64 2.82
CA ARG A 155 -0.70 5.91 3.55
C ARG A 155 0.37 6.89 3.10
N TYR A 156 1.61 6.40 2.96
CA TYR A 156 2.72 7.21 2.44
C TYR A 156 2.41 7.78 1.05
N LEU A 157 1.93 6.96 0.11
CA LEU A 157 1.58 7.42 -1.24
C LEU A 157 0.43 8.43 -1.23
N LYS A 158 -0.58 8.23 -0.38
CA LYS A 158 -1.69 9.17 -0.23
C LYS A 158 -1.21 10.52 0.30
N ASP A 159 -0.32 10.52 1.28
CA ASP A 159 0.23 11.77 1.82
C ASP A 159 1.19 12.42 0.82
N LEU A 160 1.93 11.64 0.04
CA LEU A 160 2.83 12.15 -0.99
C LEU A 160 2.03 12.86 -2.08
N LEU A 161 0.93 12.25 -2.53
CA LEU A 161 -0.01 12.85 -3.49
C LEU A 161 -0.54 14.19 -2.97
N LYS A 162 -0.91 14.30 -1.69
CA LYS A 162 -1.35 15.58 -1.10
C LYS A 162 -0.22 16.62 -1.07
N LEU A 163 1.01 16.20 -0.78
CA LEU A 163 2.16 17.09 -0.67
C LEU A 163 2.50 17.73 -2.02
N ILE A 164 2.62 16.93 -3.07
CA ILE A 164 3.16 17.39 -4.37
C ILE A 164 2.10 17.63 -5.44
N GLY A 165 0.87 17.15 -5.24
CA GLY A 165 -0.22 17.24 -6.20
C GLY A 165 -0.19 16.15 -7.28
N PRO A 166 -1.28 16.00 -8.05
CA PRO A 166 -1.48 14.87 -8.96
C PRO A 166 -0.46 14.79 -10.10
N ASP A 167 -0.07 15.93 -10.69
CA ASP A 167 0.85 15.96 -11.84
C ASP A 167 2.26 15.52 -11.46
N LYS A 168 2.80 16.11 -10.38
CA LYS A 168 4.10 15.71 -9.83
C LYS A 168 4.07 14.28 -9.31
N PHE A 169 2.96 13.85 -8.71
CA PHE A 169 2.80 12.47 -8.24
C PHE A 169 2.82 11.46 -9.39
N LYS A 170 2.13 11.73 -10.50
CA LYS A 170 2.19 10.90 -11.71
C LYS A 170 3.61 10.81 -12.27
N LYS A 171 4.35 11.92 -12.27
CA LYS A 171 5.77 11.92 -12.69
C LYS A 171 6.63 11.11 -11.72
N TYR A 172 6.42 11.25 -10.42
CA TYR A 172 7.12 10.51 -9.38
C TYR A 172 6.93 8.99 -9.56
N THR A 173 5.70 8.52 -9.76
CA THR A 173 5.43 7.09 -9.94
C THR A 173 6.06 6.56 -11.23
N ALA A 174 5.96 7.30 -12.34
CA ALA A 174 6.57 6.90 -13.59
C ALA A 174 8.11 6.80 -13.50
N VAL A 175 8.76 7.77 -12.84
CA VAL A 175 10.22 7.75 -12.64
C VAL A 175 10.63 6.64 -11.67
N LYS A 176 9.82 6.35 -10.64
CA LYS A 176 10.03 5.19 -9.75
C LYS A 176 9.99 3.88 -10.53
N ASP A 177 8.96 3.69 -11.36
CA ASP A 177 8.76 2.46 -12.12
C ASP A 177 9.89 2.24 -13.13
N GLN A 178 10.30 3.32 -13.82
CA GLN A 178 11.45 3.29 -14.72
C GLN A 178 12.74 2.96 -13.98
N PHE A 179 12.99 3.59 -12.83
CA PHE A 179 14.18 3.33 -12.02
C PHE A 179 14.23 1.87 -11.56
N ASN A 180 13.12 1.31 -11.09
CA ASN A 180 13.03 -0.09 -10.69
C ASN A 180 13.25 -1.04 -11.86
N GLU A 181 12.72 -0.72 -13.05
CA GLU A 181 12.95 -1.50 -14.26
C GLU A 181 14.43 -1.48 -14.71
N GLU A 182 15.10 -0.33 -14.60
CA GLU A 182 16.54 -0.21 -14.83
C GLU A 182 17.35 -1.09 -13.85
N MET A 183 16.91 -1.19 -12.59
CA MET A 183 17.55 -2.06 -11.60
C MET A 183 17.36 -3.54 -11.91
N ARG A 184 16.15 -3.96 -12.34
CA ARG A 184 15.88 -5.34 -12.77
C ARG A 184 16.78 -5.75 -13.94
N ARG A 185 16.88 -4.91 -14.97
CA ARG A 185 17.72 -5.16 -16.14
C ARG A 185 19.21 -5.24 -15.81
N SER A 186 19.62 -4.59 -14.73
CA SER A 186 21.01 -4.59 -14.26
C SER A 186 21.35 -5.76 -13.34
N ASN A 187 20.47 -6.76 -13.20
CA ASN A 187 20.58 -7.87 -12.24
C ASN A 187 20.69 -7.39 -10.77
N LYS A 188 20.16 -6.20 -10.45
CA LYS A 188 20.09 -5.67 -9.08
C LYS A 188 18.66 -5.73 -8.55
N GLU A 189 17.98 -6.84 -8.80
CA GLU A 189 16.57 -7.04 -8.44
C GLU A 189 16.30 -6.93 -6.93
N SER A 190 17.31 -7.17 -6.10
CA SER A 190 17.24 -7.03 -4.64
C SER A 190 17.14 -5.57 -4.17
N ILE A 191 17.36 -4.59 -5.05
CA ILE A 191 17.34 -3.16 -4.72
C ILE A 191 16.22 -2.50 -5.52
N GLN A 192 15.01 -2.57 -4.96
CA GLN A 192 13.82 -1.91 -5.50
C GLN A 192 13.34 -0.81 -4.57
N ILE A 193 12.85 0.27 -5.18
CA ILE A 193 12.18 1.33 -4.46
C ILE A 193 10.75 0.89 -4.19
N GLU A 194 10.52 0.34 -3.00
CA GLU A 194 9.22 -0.17 -2.53
C GLU A 194 8.56 0.80 -1.55
N PHE A 195 7.64 1.60 -2.09
CA PHE A 195 6.67 2.43 -1.37
C PHE A 195 5.34 2.45 -2.13
#